data_AF-A0A972G732-F1
#
_entry.id   AF-A0A972G732-F1
#
_cell.length_a   1.000
_cell.length_b   1.000
_cell.length_c   1.000
_cell.angle_alpha   90.00
_cell.angle_beta   90.00
_cell.angle_gamma   90.00
#
_symmetry.space_group_name_H-M   'P 1'
#
loop_
_entity.id
_entity.type
_entity.pdbx_description
1 polymer ?
#
loop_
_entity_poly.entity_id
_entity_poly.type
_entity_poly.pdbx_seq_one_letter_code
_entity_poly.pdbx_strand_id
1 'polypeptide(L)'
;MTTITTDTTGPGRNTIGRERPRPLTPILQWANGNTMARSRTEEAPSSRSNKGTARGPSFAPYIGFHTEVGKSDELDAFLTDLDMPQIDIRHQRPHTSEIVTHWDLGPFLYFYPVTSGPVTNTFNSAFRVTQQRSAEAGIALRWPVGEVSRLAVRGFVQLPDRSPCLTMVQLSVHSRMSERLYSALIDHMRICEIADSLVNREKHPDLVSLHEIALPLGAAGEENWGKRSTTTVIPFGSYHPSDDREIDREYIGQHWRRSDLHAAAVEQWPDIQQWARSMIASTGADTEEVL
;
A
#
# COMPACT_ATOMS: atom_id res chain seq x y z
N MET A 1 43.42 55.03 30.25
CA MET A 1 42.38 54.36 31.05
C MET A 1 41.32 53.89 30.08
N THR A 2 41.41 52.62 29.69
CA THR A 2 40.56 52.03 28.64
C THR A 2 39.95 50.79 29.23
N THR A 3 38.64 50.85 29.49
CA THR A 3 37.87 49.78 30.11
C THR A 3 37.66 48.66 29.09
N ILE A 4 38.14 47.46 29.41
CA ILE A 4 37.89 46.24 28.67
C ILE A 4 36.57 45.67 29.19
N THR A 5 35.52 45.67 28.36
CA THR A 5 34.27 44.98 28.65
C THR A 5 34.34 43.58 28.05
N THR A 6 34.45 42.57 28.90
CA THR A 6 34.34 41.15 28.53
C THR A 6 32.87 40.81 28.32
N ASP A 7 32.45 40.66 27.07
CA ASP A 7 31.14 40.12 26.72
C ASP A 7 31.21 38.59 26.72
N THR A 8 30.38 37.98 27.56
CA THR A 8 30.39 36.53 27.83
C THR A 8 29.31 35.90 26.96
N THR A 9 29.70 35.43 25.78
CA THR A 9 28.81 34.65 24.91
C THR A 9 28.56 33.27 25.54
N GLY A 10 27.38 33.09 26.11
CA GLY A 10 26.88 31.79 26.55
C GLY A 10 26.64 30.85 25.35
N PRO A 11 26.75 29.53 25.54
CA PRO A 11 26.56 28.57 24.46
C PRO A 11 25.13 28.63 23.94
N GLY A 12 25.01 28.86 22.63
CA GLY A 12 23.75 28.79 21.91
C GLY A 12 23.06 27.47 22.20
N ARG A 13 21.82 27.57 22.71
CA ARG A 13 20.90 26.43 22.74
C ARG A 13 20.73 25.96 21.30
N ASN A 14 21.35 24.83 20.97
CA ASN A 14 20.93 23.98 19.86
C ASN A 14 19.46 23.61 20.10
N THR A 15 18.54 24.41 19.57
CA THR A 15 17.19 23.95 19.29
C THR A 15 17.33 22.91 18.18
N ILE A 16 17.60 21.67 18.59
CA ILE A 16 17.31 20.48 17.79
C ILE A 16 15.81 20.61 17.50
N GLY A 17 15.47 21.07 16.29
CA GLY A 17 14.12 20.99 15.80
C GLY A 17 13.71 19.53 15.94
N ARG A 18 12.79 19.24 16.86
CA ARG A 18 12.08 17.97 16.85
C ARG A 18 11.40 17.94 15.49
N GLU A 19 11.98 17.21 14.55
CA GLU A 19 11.28 16.81 13.34
C GLU A 19 9.94 16.26 13.82
N ARG A 20 8.84 16.87 13.36
CA ARG A 20 7.53 16.26 13.58
C ARG A 20 7.65 14.85 13.02
N PRO A 21 7.33 13.79 13.79
CA PRO A 21 7.33 12.45 13.24
C PRO A 21 6.49 12.49 11.96
N ARG A 22 7.11 12.12 10.84
CA ARG A 22 6.43 12.16 9.53
C ARG A 22 5.11 11.38 9.67
N PRO A 23 3.99 11.89 9.14
CA PRO A 23 2.75 11.13 9.18
C PRO A 23 3.00 9.77 8.53
N LEU A 24 2.59 8.70 9.23
CA LEU A 24 2.70 7.34 8.72
C LEU A 24 1.90 7.27 7.41
N THR A 25 2.55 6.87 6.33
CA THR A 25 1.86 6.58 5.06
C THR A 25 0.75 5.55 5.32
N PRO A 26 -0.51 5.83 4.97
CA PRO A 26 -1.62 4.91 5.19
C PRO A 26 -1.33 3.53 4.60
N ILE A 27 -1.73 2.47 5.30
CA ILE A 27 -1.50 1.10 4.85
C ILE A 27 -2.72 0.59 4.10
N LEU A 28 -2.52 0.30 2.82
CA LEU A 28 -3.48 -0.44 2.01
C LEU A 28 -3.30 -1.94 2.27
N GLN A 29 -4.37 -2.61 2.69
CA GLN A 29 -4.39 -4.03 3.03
C GLN A 29 -5.34 -4.80 2.12
N TRP A 30 -5.11 -6.11 1.99
CA TRP A 30 -5.99 -7.03 1.25
C TRP A 30 -6.58 -8.08 2.18
N ALA A 31 -7.90 -8.21 2.15
CA ALA A 31 -8.63 -9.32 2.76
C ALA A 31 -8.83 -10.43 1.73
N ASN A 32 -8.48 -11.67 2.08
CA ASN A 32 -8.45 -12.80 1.14
C ASN A 32 -9.55 -13.86 1.39
N GLY A 33 -10.63 -13.48 2.07
CA GLY A 33 -11.71 -14.39 2.48
C GLY A 33 -11.56 -14.98 3.88
N ASN A 34 -10.37 -14.93 4.49
CA ASN A 34 -10.21 -15.33 5.90
C ASN A 34 -10.50 -14.19 6.89
N THR A 35 -10.41 -12.95 6.41
CA THR A 35 -10.74 -11.76 7.19
C THR A 35 -12.25 -11.74 7.42
N MET A 36 -12.64 -11.58 8.68
CA MET A 36 -14.05 -11.50 9.05
C MET A 36 -14.44 -10.05 9.20
N ALA A 37 -15.36 -9.57 8.37
CA ALA A 37 -15.84 -8.19 8.38
C ALA A 37 -17.37 -8.11 8.43
N ARG A 38 -17.89 -6.94 8.81
CA ARG A 38 -19.31 -6.58 8.67
C ARG A 38 -19.43 -5.16 8.15
N SER A 39 -20.47 -4.88 7.37
CA SER A 39 -20.78 -3.51 6.95
C SER A 39 -21.18 -2.66 8.15
N ARG A 40 -20.68 -1.41 8.17
CA ARG A 40 -21.15 -0.36 9.06
C ARG A 40 -22.23 0.42 8.32
N THR A 41 -23.43 -0.13 8.19
CA THR A 41 -24.59 0.69 7.83
C THR A 41 -24.72 1.80 8.86
N GLU A 42 -24.79 3.06 8.40
CA GLU A 42 -25.15 4.19 9.25
C GLU A 42 -26.34 3.80 10.11
N GLU A 43 -26.24 4.12 11.41
CA GLU A 43 -27.25 3.77 12.39
C GLU A 43 -28.64 4.15 11.87
N ALA A 44 -29.53 3.16 11.70
CA ALA A 44 -30.95 3.44 11.70
C ALA A 44 -31.23 4.28 12.97
N PRO A 45 -31.93 5.42 12.86
CA PRO A 45 -32.03 6.37 13.96
C PRO A 45 -32.63 5.67 15.19
N SER A 46 -31.94 5.84 16.32
CA SER A 46 -32.28 5.27 17.61
C SER A 46 -33.75 5.52 17.98
N SER A 47 -34.50 4.50 18.39
CA SER A 47 -35.35 4.53 19.59
C SER A 47 -36.24 3.27 19.69
N ARG A 48 -36.29 2.73 20.91
CA ARG A 48 -37.37 1.91 21.50
C ARG A 48 -38.37 1.26 20.53
N SER A 49 -38.26 -0.05 20.31
CA SER A 49 -39.44 -0.91 20.14
C SER A 49 -39.08 -2.40 20.19
N ASN A 50 -39.57 -3.05 21.24
CA ASN A 50 -40.04 -4.44 21.34
C ASN A 50 -39.19 -5.62 20.82
N LYS A 51 -38.77 -6.44 21.79
CA LYS A 51 -38.87 -7.93 21.78
C LYS A 51 -38.99 -8.58 20.39
N GLY A 52 -37.83 -8.84 19.79
CA GLY A 52 -37.74 -9.59 18.53
C GLY A 52 -36.40 -9.34 17.84
N THR A 53 -35.31 -9.82 18.46
CA THR A 53 -33.94 -9.98 17.89
C THR A 53 -33.66 -9.34 16.52
N ALA A 54 -33.56 -8.02 16.45
CA ALA A 54 -32.83 -7.38 15.36
C ALA A 54 -31.34 -7.65 15.61
N ARG A 55 -30.83 -8.78 15.07
CA ARG A 55 -29.39 -9.04 15.05
C ARG A 55 -28.77 -8.02 14.10
N GLY A 56 -27.89 -7.16 14.61
CA GLY A 56 -27.04 -6.32 13.76
C GLY A 56 -26.23 -7.17 12.77
N PRO A 57 -25.58 -6.53 11.78
CA PRO A 57 -24.89 -7.25 10.72
C PRO A 57 -23.85 -8.22 11.31
N SER A 58 -23.93 -9.48 10.91
CA SER A 58 -23.01 -10.54 11.36
C SER A 58 -21.68 -10.44 10.64
N PHE A 59 -20.58 -10.75 11.33
CA PHE A 59 -19.28 -10.90 10.70
C PHE A 59 -19.30 -12.07 9.71
N ALA A 60 -18.83 -11.82 8.49
CA ALA A 60 -18.72 -12.78 7.41
C ALA A 60 -17.31 -12.70 6.77
N PRO A 61 -16.85 -13.78 6.09
CA PRO A 61 -15.71 -13.74 5.19
C PRO A 61 -15.75 -12.52 4.27
N TYR A 62 -14.66 -11.77 4.21
CA TYR A 62 -14.53 -10.55 3.41
C TYR A 62 -13.36 -10.65 2.45
N ILE A 63 -13.56 -10.12 1.25
CA ILE A 63 -12.58 -10.08 0.16
C ILE A 63 -12.57 -8.66 -0.37
N GLY A 64 -11.41 -8.00 -0.30
CA GLY A 64 -11.28 -6.63 -0.78
C GLY A 64 -10.16 -5.84 -0.13
N PHE A 65 -9.87 -4.72 -0.77
CA PHE A 65 -8.95 -3.72 -0.27
C PHE A 65 -9.59 -2.91 0.85
N HIS A 66 -8.78 -2.57 1.84
CA HIS A 66 -9.21 -1.79 2.99
C HIS A 66 -8.05 -1.04 3.63
N THR A 67 -8.37 0.01 4.38
CA THR A 67 -7.42 0.81 5.16
C THR A 67 -8.08 1.28 6.45
N GLU A 68 -7.32 1.33 7.54
CA GLU A 68 -7.84 1.67 8.86
C GLU A 68 -8.27 3.14 8.94
N VAL A 69 -9.43 3.39 9.53
CA VAL A 69 -9.94 4.75 9.79
C VAL A 69 -9.13 5.39 10.92
N GLY A 70 -8.81 6.68 10.81
CA GLY A 70 -8.13 7.45 11.86
C GLY A 70 -6.60 7.32 11.82
N LYS A 71 -6.03 6.71 10.77
CA LYS A 71 -4.57 6.65 10.57
C LYS A 71 -4.03 7.84 9.78
N SER A 72 -4.87 8.53 9.03
CA SER A 72 -4.50 9.71 8.26
C SER A 72 -5.71 10.58 8.05
N ASP A 73 -5.71 11.75 8.71
CA ASP A 73 -6.79 12.74 8.61
C ASP A 73 -7.05 13.16 7.14
N GLU A 74 -5.98 13.25 6.33
CA GLU A 74 -6.08 13.57 4.91
C GLU A 74 -6.80 12.48 4.12
N LEU A 75 -6.42 11.21 4.32
CA LEU A 75 -7.08 10.09 3.66
C LEU A 75 -8.52 9.92 4.15
N ASP A 76 -8.77 10.08 5.45
CA ASP A 76 -10.10 9.95 6.04
C ASP A 76 -11.03 11.05 5.52
N ALA A 77 -10.56 12.30 5.43
CA ALA A 77 -11.32 13.40 4.83
C ALA A 77 -11.66 13.10 3.37
N PHE A 78 -10.67 12.65 2.59
CA PHE A 78 -10.87 12.32 1.18
C PHE A 78 -11.87 11.18 0.98
N LEU A 79 -11.78 10.11 1.77
CA LEU A 79 -12.70 8.96 1.67
C LEU A 79 -14.11 9.31 2.17
N THR A 80 -14.21 10.24 3.14
CA THR A 80 -15.49 10.82 3.56
C THR A 80 -16.14 11.62 2.43
N ASP A 81 -15.37 12.47 1.74
CA ASP A 81 -15.86 13.28 0.62
C ASP A 81 -16.34 12.41 -0.56
N LEU A 82 -15.77 11.21 -0.69
CA LEU A 82 -16.19 10.20 -1.67
C LEU A 82 -17.36 9.33 -1.20
N ASP A 83 -17.92 9.55 -0.01
CA ASP A 83 -18.98 8.71 0.56
C ASP A 83 -18.60 7.22 0.52
N MET A 84 -17.36 6.93 0.95
CA MET A 84 -16.85 5.57 0.93
C MET A 84 -17.45 4.75 2.08
N PRO A 85 -17.92 3.52 1.83
CA PRO A 85 -18.42 2.68 2.90
C PRO A 85 -17.33 2.34 3.92
N GLN A 86 -17.75 2.11 5.16
CA GLN A 86 -16.90 1.59 6.21
C GLN A 86 -17.32 0.17 6.59
N ILE A 87 -16.33 -0.62 7.00
CA ILE A 87 -16.49 -1.98 7.50
C ILE A 87 -15.79 -2.12 8.84
N ASP A 88 -16.38 -2.92 9.72
CA ASP A 88 -15.71 -3.37 10.94
C ASP A 88 -15.01 -4.69 10.65
N ILE A 89 -13.70 -4.77 10.89
CA ILE A 89 -12.90 -5.98 10.74
C ILE A 89 -12.53 -6.51 12.12
N ARG A 90 -12.72 -7.81 12.31
CA ARG A 90 -12.28 -8.52 13.52
C ARG A 90 -10.84 -9.02 13.34
N HIS A 91 -9.89 -8.33 13.97
CA HIS A 91 -8.49 -8.71 14.02
C HIS A 91 -8.28 -9.77 15.10
N GLN A 92 -7.82 -10.95 14.71
CA GLN A 92 -7.43 -11.99 15.66
C GLN A 92 -6.02 -11.69 16.16
N ARG A 93 -5.87 -11.40 17.44
CA ARG A 93 -4.58 -11.36 18.13
C ARG A 93 -4.44 -12.59 19.02
N PRO A 94 -3.22 -13.00 19.38
CA PRO A 94 -3.04 -14.00 20.43
C PRO A 94 -3.81 -13.55 21.67
N HIS A 95 -4.81 -14.35 22.09
CA HIS A 95 -5.63 -14.14 23.30
C HIS A 95 -6.68 -13.02 23.26
N THR A 96 -6.78 -12.20 22.20
CA THR A 96 -7.82 -11.17 22.08
C THR A 96 -8.37 -11.06 20.66
N SER A 97 -9.62 -10.60 20.54
CA SER A 97 -10.18 -10.15 19.26
C SER A 97 -10.48 -8.68 19.36
N GLU A 98 -9.84 -7.88 18.52
CA GLU A 98 -10.08 -6.44 18.40
C GLU A 98 -10.96 -6.20 17.19
N ILE A 99 -11.99 -5.36 17.35
CA ILE A 99 -12.80 -4.89 16.22
C ILE A 99 -12.30 -3.50 15.89
N VAL A 100 -11.83 -3.34 14.65
CA VAL A 100 -11.28 -2.08 14.15
C VAL A 100 -12.08 -1.67 12.93
N THR A 101 -12.34 -0.38 12.78
CA THR A 101 -13.07 0.17 11.64
C THR A 101 -12.10 0.53 10.50
N HIS A 102 -12.49 0.16 9.29
CA HIS A 102 -11.73 0.37 8.06
C HIS A 102 -12.63 0.99 7.00
N TRP A 103 -12.05 1.76 6.09
CA TRP A 103 -12.67 2.10 4.82
C TRP A 103 -12.67 0.87 3.91
N ASP A 104 -13.81 0.58 3.30
CA ASP A 104 -13.97 -0.47 2.29
C ASP A 104 -13.69 0.12 0.90
N LEU A 105 -12.58 -0.31 0.30
CA LEU A 105 -12.13 0.14 -1.02
C LEU A 105 -12.53 -0.84 -2.14
N GLY A 106 -13.30 -1.88 -1.80
CA GLY A 106 -13.81 -2.86 -2.74
C GLY A 106 -12.79 -3.90 -3.21
N PRO A 107 -13.22 -4.83 -4.08
CA PRO A 107 -12.40 -5.95 -4.54
C PRO A 107 -11.45 -5.60 -5.69
N PHE A 108 -11.50 -4.37 -6.20
CA PHE A 108 -10.72 -3.92 -7.36
C PHE A 108 -10.33 -2.45 -7.20
N LEU A 109 -9.09 -2.12 -7.58
CA LEU A 109 -8.59 -0.75 -7.66
C LEU A 109 -7.50 -0.61 -8.74
N TYR A 110 -7.20 0.62 -9.09
CA TYR A 110 -6.04 0.99 -9.90
C TYR A 110 -4.93 1.49 -8.99
N PHE A 111 -3.79 0.81 -8.98
CA PHE A 111 -2.62 1.19 -8.18
C PHE A 111 -1.55 1.79 -9.09
N TYR A 112 -0.98 2.94 -8.73
CA TYR A 112 0.13 3.57 -9.46
C TYR A 112 1.40 3.41 -8.61
N PRO A 113 2.12 2.29 -8.75
CA PRO A 113 3.27 1.99 -7.90
C PRO A 113 4.43 2.94 -8.18
N VAL A 114 4.94 3.60 -7.14
CA VAL A 114 6.11 4.47 -7.25
C VAL A 114 7.36 3.65 -6.91
N THR A 115 7.88 2.99 -7.95
CA THR A 115 9.00 2.05 -7.90
C THR A 115 9.70 2.02 -9.25
N SER A 116 11.00 1.71 -9.28
CA SER A 116 11.70 1.39 -10.54
C SER A 116 11.52 -0.08 -10.96
N GLY A 117 10.71 -0.84 -10.22
CA GLY A 117 10.32 -2.21 -10.55
C GLY A 117 11.13 -3.32 -9.86
N PRO A 118 10.61 -4.55 -9.89
CA PRO A 118 11.34 -5.77 -9.54
C PRO A 118 12.76 -5.86 -10.13
N VAL A 119 13.76 -6.03 -9.26
CA VAL A 119 15.17 -6.19 -9.67
C VAL A 119 15.52 -7.60 -10.18
N THR A 120 14.58 -8.54 -10.11
CA THR A 120 14.69 -9.91 -10.63
C THR A 120 13.33 -10.43 -11.08
N ASN A 121 13.30 -11.50 -11.87
CA ASN A 121 12.05 -12.07 -12.37
C ASN A 121 11.35 -13.03 -11.40
N THR A 122 11.88 -13.24 -10.18
CA THR A 122 11.21 -14.07 -9.16
C THR A 122 11.40 -13.51 -7.76
N PHE A 123 10.36 -13.63 -6.93
CA PHE A 123 10.40 -13.17 -5.54
C PHE A 123 11.54 -13.84 -4.73
N ASN A 124 11.75 -15.14 -4.93
CA ASN A 124 12.79 -15.90 -4.24
C ASN A 124 14.21 -15.42 -4.57
N SER A 125 14.48 -15.07 -5.84
CA SER A 125 15.76 -14.48 -6.24
C SER A 125 15.93 -13.08 -5.64
N ALA A 126 14.88 -12.26 -5.69
CA ALA A 126 14.89 -10.90 -5.17
C ALA A 126 15.27 -10.86 -3.68
N PHE A 127 14.67 -11.77 -2.92
CA PHE A 127 14.84 -11.88 -1.49
C PHE A 127 16.26 -12.33 -1.08
N ARG A 128 16.83 -13.32 -1.77
CA ARG A 128 18.08 -13.96 -1.34
C ARG A 128 19.35 -13.13 -1.63
N VAL A 129 19.31 -12.28 -2.65
CA VAL A 129 20.54 -11.67 -3.20
C VAL A 129 20.46 -10.16 -3.30
N THR A 130 19.25 -9.57 -3.24
CA THR A 130 19.05 -8.19 -3.71
C THR A 130 18.11 -7.35 -2.85
N GLN A 131 18.06 -7.57 -1.52
CA GLN A 131 17.24 -6.74 -0.62
C GLN A 131 17.61 -5.26 -0.72
N GLN A 132 18.91 -4.94 -0.68
CA GLN A 132 19.39 -3.57 -0.82
C GLN A 132 19.03 -2.96 -2.18
N ARG A 133 19.22 -3.71 -3.28
CA ARG A 133 18.83 -3.27 -4.63
C ARG A 133 17.31 -3.11 -4.78
N SER A 134 16.53 -3.93 -4.08
CA SER A 134 15.06 -3.80 -4.04
C SER A 134 14.66 -2.51 -3.33
N ALA A 135 15.34 -2.15 -2.23
CA ALA A 135 15.11 -0.86 -1.56
C ALA A 135 15.55 0.33 -2.41
N GLU A 136 16.65 0.23 -3.16
CA GLU A 136 17.01 1.23 -4.18
C GLU A 136 15.95 1.33 -5.28
N ALA A 137 15.26 0.24 -5.60
CA ALA A 137 14.11 0.24 -6.48
C ALA A 137 12.80 0.69 -5.80
N GLY A 138 12.82 1.12 -4.54
CA GLY A 138 11.62 1.56 -3.80
C GLY A 138 10.71 0.42 -3.32
N ILE A 139 11.20 -0.82 -3.31
CA ILE A 139 10.49 -2.01 -2.84
C ILE A 139 11.08 -2.46 -1.51
N ALA A 140 10.27 -2.44 -0.45
CA ALA A 140 10.67 -2.95 0.85
C ALA A 140 10.45 -4.47 0.91
N LEU A 141 11.53 -5.25 0.98
CA LEU A 141 11.50 -6.71 1.15
C LEU A 141 12.09 -7.11 2.49
N ARG A 142 11.28 -7.75 3.35
CA ARG A 142 11.71 -8.18 4.69
C ARG A 142 11.32 -9.64 4.94
N TRP A 143 12.19 -10.40 5.60
CA TRP A 143 11.86 -11.71 6.15
C TRP A 143 12.60 -11.88 7.48
N PRO A 144 11.95 -11.57 8.59
CA PRO A 144 12.58 -11.70 9.90
C PRO A 144 12.81 -13.18 10.24
N VAL A 145 13.84 -13.47 11.02
CA VAL A 145 14.14 -14.83 11.46
C VAL A 145 12.93 -15.38 12.23
N GLY A 146 12.38 -16.51 11.77
CA GLY A 146 11.21 -17.13 12.39
C GLY A 146 9.85 -16.52 12.03
N GLU A 147 9.81 -15.47 11.19
CA GLU A 147 8.57 -14.82 10.76
C GLU A 147 8.21 -15.11 9.29
N VAL A 148 7.06 -14.59 8.86
CA VAL A 148 6.62 -14.63 7.47
C VAL A 148 7.30 -13.53 6.65
N SER A 149 7.48 -13.78 5.35
CA SER A 149 7.94 -12.75 4.42
C SER A 149 6.99 -11.55 4.42
N ARG A 150 7.54 -10.36 4.15
CA ARG A 150 6.80 -9.11 3.99
C ARG A 150 7.34 -8.39 2.75
N LEU A 151 6.42 -7.92 1.91
CA LEU A 151 6.71 -7.02 0.81
C LEU A 151 5.84 -5.79 0.96
N ALA A 152 6.43 -4.60 0.77
CA ALA A 152 5.66 -3.38 0.67
C ALA A 152 6.14 -2.49 -0.47
N VAL A 153 5.19 -1.81 -1.13
CA VAL A 153 5.44 -0.81 -2.16
C VAL A 153 4.53 0.39 -1.90
N ARG A 154 5.05 1.59 -2.10
CA ARG A 154 4.27 2.83 -2.02
C ARG A 154 3.75 3.21 -3.40
N GLY A 155 2.57 3.80 -3.43
CA GLY A 155 1.95 4.25 -4.67
C GLY A 155 0.66 5.01 -4.42
N PHE A 156 0.07 5.51 -5.50
CA PHE A 156 -1.23 6.17 -5.45
C PHE A 156 -2.33 5.17 -5.81
N VAL A 157 -3.54 5.40 -5.35
CA VAL A 157 -4.69 4.54 -5.66
C VAL A 157 -5.76 5.34 -6.37
N GLN A 158 -6.43 4.74 -7.33
CA GLN A 158 -7.66 5.25 -7.90
C GLN A 158 -8.71 4.14 -7.82
N LEU A 159 -9.90 4.49 -7.33
CA LEU A 159 -11.00 3.55 -7.24
C LEU A 159 -11.79 3.55 -8.56
N PRO A 160 -12.39 2.41 -8.96
CA PRO A 160 -13.28 2.36 -10.12
C PRO A 160 -14.41 3.36 -9.99
N ASP A 161 -14.77 4.01 -11.10
CA ASP A 161 -15.88 4.96 -11.20
C ASP A 161 -15.78 6.19 -10.26
N ARG A 162 -14.62 6.39 -9.61
CA ARG A 162 -14.38 7.49 -8.68
C ARG A 162 -13.10 8.23 -9.04
N SER A 163 -13.25 9.51 -9.34
CA SER A 163 -12.17 10.48 -9.47
C SER A 163 -12.35 11.50 -8.35
N PRO A 164 -11.32 11.83 -7.55
CA PRO A 164 -9.87 11.82 -7.86
C PRO A 164 -9.10 10.54 -7.47
N CYS A 165 -7.79 10.49 -7.78
CA CYS A 165 -6.86 9.55 -7.15
C CYS A 165 -6.72 9.87 -5.65
N LEU A 166 -6.63 8.83 -4.83
CA LEU A 166 -6.27 8.86 -3.42
C LEU A 166 -4.82 9.36 -3.23
N THR A 167 -4.56 9.84 -2.01
CA THR A 167 -3.21 10.16 -1.52
C THR A 167 -2.28 8.93 -1.58
N MET A 168 -0.99 9.14 -1.33
CA MET A 168 0.00 8.06 -1.34
C MET A 168 -0.30 7.06 -0.22
N VAL A 169 -0.36 5.78 -0.57
CA VAL A 169 -0.53 4.66 0.36
C VAL A 169 0.65 3.68 0.26
N GLN A 170 0.75 2.81 1.26
CA GLN A 170 1.68 1.70 1.30
C GLN A 170 0.90 0.39 1.18
N LEU A 171 0.97 -0.27 0.03
CA LEU A 171 0.45 -1.63 -0.11
C LEU A 171 1.43 -2.60 0.56
N SER A 172 1.03 -3.17 1.69
CA SER A 172 1.85 -4.09 2.49
C SER A 172 1.22 -5.47 2.55
N VAL A 173 1.98 -6.48 2.17
CA VAL A 173 1.53 -7.88 2.12
C VAL A 173 2.52 -8.79 2.83
N HIS A 174 2.04 -9.97 3.21
CA HIS A 174 2.81 -10.95 3.95
C HIS A 174 2.71 -12.35 3.36
N SER A 175 3.67 -13.22 3.67
CA SER A 175 3.68 -14.64 3.29
C SER A 175 3.53 -14.81 1.76
N ARG A 176 2.71 -15.77 1.32
CA ARG A 176 2.44 -16.03 -0.11
C ARG A 176 1.83 -14.84 -0.86
N MET A 177 1.22 -13.88 -0.17
CA MET A 177 0.73 -12.66 -0.81
C MET A 177 1.87 -11.74 -1.27
N SER A 178 3.05 -11.85 -0.66
CA SER A 178 4.27 -11.19 -1.13
C SER A 178 4.67 -11.66 -2.53
N GLU A 179 4.54 -12.96 -2.81
CA GLU A 179 4.79 -13.52 -4.15
C GLU A 179 3.78 -12.97 -5.15
N ARG A 180 2.50 -12.84 -4.77
CA ARG A 180 1.43 -12.30 -5.62
C ARG A 180 1.67 -10.84 -5.99
N LEU A 181 2.04 -10.00 -5.03
CA LEU A 181 2.38 -8.60 -5.31
C LEU A 181 3.62 -8.50 -6.20
N TYR A 182 4.65 -9.30 -5.93
CA TYR A 182 5.86 -9.30 -6.77
C TYR A 182 5.55 -9.70 -8.21
N SER A 183 4.73 -10.74 -8.43
CA SER A 183 4.28 -11.15 -9.76
C SER A 183 3.43 -10.08 -10.46
N ALA A 184 2.56 -9.38 -9.73
CA ALA A 184 1.79 -8.27 -10.30
C ALA A 184 2.70 -7.12 -10.75
N LEU A 185 3.76 -6.81 -10.00
CA LEU A 185 4.75 -5.79 -10.39
C LEU A 185 5.58 -6.22 -11.61
N ILE A 186 5.94 -7.50 -11.74
CA ILE A 186 6.62 -8.01 -12.94
C ILE A 186 5.72 -7.88 -14.17
N ASP A 187 4.47 -8.29 -14.04
CA ASP A 187 3.49 -8.15 -15.11
C ASP A 187 3.29 -6.68 -15.49
N HIS A 188 3.26 -5.79 -14.50
CA HIS A 188 3.17 -4.35 -14.73
C HIS A 188 4.38 -3.76 -15.47
N MET A 189 5.60 -4.26 -15.21
CA MET A 189 6.79 -3.86 -15.98
C MET A 189 6.63 -4.21 -17.47
N ARG A 190 6.11 -5.40 -17.80
CA ARG A 190 5.81 -5.80 -19.19
C ARG A 190 4.88 -4.78 -19.86
N ILE A 191 3.86 -4.30 -19.16
CA ILE A 191 2.94 -3.28 -19.70
C ILE A 191 3.67 -1.96 -19.98
N CYS A 192 4.54 -1.53 -19.07
CA CYS A 192 5.32 -0.30 -19.24
C CYS A 192 6.29 -0.41 -20.42
N GLU A 193 6.94 -1.57 -20.59
CA GLU A 193 7.81 -1.85 -21.75
C GLU A 193 7.05 -1.81 -23.08
N ILE A 194 5.83 -2.36 -23.12
CA ILE A 194 4.96 -2.28 -24.31
C ILE A 194 4.55 -0.82 -24.55
N ALA A 195 4.13 -0.10 -23.50
CA ALA A 195 3.74 1.31 -23.60
C ALA A 195 4.87 2.19 -24.14
N ASP A 196 6.11 1.91 -23.72
CA ASP A 196 7.32 2.56 -24.22
C ASP A 196 7.46 2.46 -25.76
N SER A 197 6.99 1.37 -26.37
CA SER A 197 6.98 1.23 -27.83
C SER A 197 5.83 1.99 -28.52
N LEU A 198 4.80 2.36 -27.76
CA LEU A 198 3.56 2.96 -28.28
C LEU A 198 3.52 4.49 -28.13
N VAL A 199 4.21 5.05 -27.12
CA VAL A 199 4.24 6.49 -26.84
C VAL A 199 4.96 7.31 -27.92
N ASN A 200 4.55 8.57 -28.07
CA ASN A 200 5.27 9.51 -28.93
C ASN A 200 6.51 10.05 -28.20
N ARG A 201 7.71 9.66 -28.64
CA ARG A 201 8.99 10.04 -28.04
C ARG A 201 9.34 11.52 -28.15
N GLU A 202 8.75 12.26 -29.09
CA GLU A 202 8.90 13.72 -29.13
C GLU A 202 8.18 14.40 -27.96
N LYS A 203 7.15 13.75 -27.40
CA LYS A 203 6.34 14.26 -26.29
C LYS A 203 6.67 13.62 -24.94
N HIS A 204 7.20 12.41 -24.96
CA HIS A 204 7.62 11.65 -23.78
C HIS A 204 9.00 11.02 -24.06
N PRO A 205 10.09 11.79 -23.86
CA PRO A 205 11.44 11.37 -24.25
C PRO A 205 12.02 10.30 -23.31
N ASP A 206 11.55 10.24 -22.07
CA ASP A 206 12.03 9.30 -21.05
C ASP A 206 11.31 7.94 -21.16
N LEU A 207 11.85 6.91 -20.51
CA LEU A 207 11.13 5.63 -20.40
C LEU A 207 9.87 5.79 -19.55
N VAL A 208 8.82 5.06 -19.90
CA VAL A 208 7.56 5.04 -19.14
C VAL A 208 7.84 4.45 -17.77
N SER A 209 7.70 5.27 -16.73
CA SER A 209 7.86 4.82 -15.35
C SER A 209 6.62 4.07 -14.87
N LEU A 210 6.78 3.17 -13.88
CA LEU A 210 5.69 2.31 -13.41
C LEU A 210 4.52 3.10 -12.77
N HIS A 211 4.75 4.29 -12.22
CA HIS A 211 3.64 5.13 -11.72
C HIS A 211 2.89 5.86 -12.84
N GLU A 212 3.31 5.73 -14.11
CA GLU A 212 2.64 6.38 -15.24
C GLU A 212 1.48 5.60 -15.81
N ILE A 213 1.40 4.32 -15.51
CA ILE A 213 0.31 3.45 -15.92
C ILE A 213 -0.32 2.87 -14.67
N ALA A 214 -1.63 2.82 -14.61
CA ALA A 214 -2.34 2.12 -13.55
C ALA A 214 -2.07 0.61 -13.63
N LEU A 215 -1.67 0.01 -12.52
CA LEU A 215 -1.73 -1.43 -12.26
C LEU A 215 -3.13 -1.78 -11.74
N PRO A 216 -4.03 -2.35 -12.54
CA PRO A 216 -5.32 -2.82 -12.07
C PRO A 216 -5.10 -4.05 -11.18
N LEU A 217 -5.48 -3.94 -9.91
CA LEU A 217 -5.42 -5.01 -8.94
C LEU A 217 -6.83 -5.44 -8.58
N GLY A 218 -7.08 -6.75 -8.59
CA GLY A 218 -8.38 -7.29 -8.18
C GLY A 218 -8.31 -8.71 -7.66
N ALA A 219 -9.43 -9.22 -7.14
CA ALA A 219 -9.57 -10.60 -6.68
C ALA A 219 -9.22 -11.62 -7.78
N ALA A 220 -8.24 -12.49 -7.56
CA ALA A 220 -7.90 -13.57 -8.47
C ALA A 220 -8.77 -14.83 -8.22
N GLY A 221 -8.48 -15.92 -8.92
CA GLY A 221 -9.16 -17.20 -8.69
C GLY A 221 -8.91 -17.76 -7.29
N GLU A 222 -9.86 -18.57 -6.80
CA GLU A 222 -9.75 -19.25 -5.52
C GLU A 222 -8.57 -20.23 -5.50
N GLU A 223 -7.81 -20.22 -4.40
CA GLU A 223 -6.63 -21.07 -4.21
C GLU A 223 -6.63 -21.74 -2.85
N ASN A 224 -6.05 -22.95 -2.79
CA ASN A 224 -5.81 -23.65 -1.54
C ASN A 224 -4.37 -23.46 -1.07
N TRP A 225 -4.20 -22.82 0.09
CA TRP A 225 -2.89 -22.52 0.67
C TRP A 225 -2.64 -23.34 1.93
N GLY A 226 -1.45 -23.96 2.02
CA GLY A 226 -1.02 -24.69 3.22
C GLY A 226 -0.31 -26.00 2.86
N LYS A 227 0.57 -26.46 3.77
CA LYS A 227 1.32 -27.72 3.58
C LYS A 227 0.70 -28.91 4.31
N ARG A 228 -0.02 -28.68 5.42
CA ARG A 228 -0.58 -29.73 6.29
C ARG A 228 -2.08 -29.54 6.56
N SER A 229 -2.52 -28.29 6.73
CA SER A 229 -3.91 -27.86 6.69
C SER A 229 -4.04 -26.85 5.56
N THR A 230 -4.94 -27.10 4.61
CA THR A 230 -5.22 -26.18 3.50
C THR A 230 -6.32 -25.21 3.90
N THR A 231 -6.09 -23.93 3.66
CA THR A 231 -7.09 -22.87 3.77
C THR A 231 -7.39 -22.34 2.39
N THR A 232 -8.66 -22.27 2.04
CA THR A 232 -9.15 -21.67 0.81
C THR A 232 -9.06 -20.15 0.93
N VAL A 233 -8.43 -19.51 -0.06
CA VAL A 233 -8.24 -18.06 -0.09
C VAL A 233 -8.48 -17.51 -1.49
N ILE A 234 -8.83 -16.24 -1.55
CA ILE A 234 -8.90 -15.48 -2.80
C ILE A 234 -7.79 -14.41 -2.75
N PRO A 235 -6.64 -14.64 -3.42
CA PRO A 235 -5.59 -13.63 -3.49
C PRO A 235 -6.02 -12.48 -4.39
N PHE A 236 -5.25 -11.40 -4.41
CA PHE A 236 -5.35 -10.45 -5.52
C PHE A 236 -4.32 -10.81 -6.62
N GLY A 237 -4.53 -10.25 -7.81
CA GLY A 237 -3.62 -10.34 -8.94
C GLY A 237 -3.68 -9.11 -9.83
N SER A 238 -2.75 -9.05 -10.79
CA SER A 238 -2.82 -8.09 -11.90
C SER A 238 -3.97 -8.46 -12.82
N TYR A 239 -4.70 -7.44 -13.27
CA TYR A 239 -5.80 -7.53 -14.21
C TYR A 239 -5.43 -6.96 -15.60
N HIS A 240 -4.14 -6.77 -15.85
CA HIS A 240 -3.69 -6.45 -17.20
C HIS A 240 -4.01 -7.59 -18.18
N PRO A 241 -4.28 -7.30 -19.46
CA PRO A 241 -4.43 -8.31 -20.49
C PRO A 241 -3.21 -9.22 -20.58
N SER A 242 -3.44 -10.54 -20.68
CA SER A 242 -2.37 -11.53 -20.82
C SER A 242 -1.80 -11.61 -22.24
N ASP A 243 -2.56 -11.20 -23.26
CA ASP A 243 -2.10 -11.14 -24.65
C ASP A 243 -1.55 -9.73 -24.94
N ASP A 244 -0.28 -9.66 -25.36
CA ASP A 244 0.39 -8.40 -25.71
C ASP A 244 -0.33 -7.64 -26.84
N ARG A 245 -1.09 -8.34 -27.69
CA ARG A 245 -1.83 -7.73 -28.80
C ARG A 245 -3.03 -6.90 -28.34
N GLU A 246 -3.53 -7.14 -27.14
CA GLU A 246 -4.63 -6.37 -26.53
C GLU A 246 -4.14 -5.08 -25.86
N ILE A 247 -2.82 -4.90 -25.76
CA ILE A 247 -2.20 -3.74 -25.13
C ILE A 247 -1.84 -2.74 -26.24
N ASP A 248 -2.81 -1.93 -26.62
CA ASP A 248 -2.66 -0.89 -27.63
C ASP A 248 -2.66 0.53 -27.04
N ARG A 249 -2.63 1.55 -27.90
CA ARG A 249 -2.66 2.95 -27.48
C ARG A 249 -3.95 3.33 -26.75
N GLU A 250 -5.06 2.69 -27.06
CA GLU A 250 -6.34 2.95 -26.39
C GLU A 250 -6.27 2.40 -24.96
N TYR A 251 -5.82 1.15 -24.80
CA TYR A 251 -5.61 0.53 -23.50
C TYR A 251 -4.68 1.35 -22.61
N ILE A 252 -3.51 1.76 -23.15
CA ILE A 252 -2.55 2.61 -22.44
C ILE A 252 -3.17 3.96 -22.09
N GLY A 253 -3.94 4.57 -23.01
CA GLY A 253 -4.62 5.84 -22.76
C GLY A 253 -5.64 5.76 -21.62
N GLN A 254 -6.38 4.66 -21.50
CA GLN A 254 -7.36 4.45 -20.43
C GLN A 254 -6.71 4.29 -19.04
N HIS A 255 -5.49 3.75 -18.99
CA HIS A 255 -4.75 3.50 -17.75
C HIS A 255 -3.67 4.55 -17.49
N TRP A 256 -3.52 5.54 -18.38
CA TRP A 256 -2.51 6.57 -18.23
C TRP A 256 -2.82 7.42 -17.00
N ARG A 257 -1.78 7.68 -16.21
CA ARG A 257 -1.87 8.54 -15.04
C ARG A 257 -2.44 9.92 -15.36
N ARG A 258 -2.88 10.60 -14.31
CA ARG A 258 -3.09 12.05 -14.34
C ARG A 258 -1.74 12.81 -14.36
N SER A 259 -1.79 14.07 -14.76
CA SER A 259 -0.60 14.92 -14.86
C SER A 259 0.05 15.24 -13.50
N ASP A 260 -0.77 15.47 -12.48
CA ASP A 260 -0.35 15.78 -11.10
C ASP A 260 0.36 14.60 -10.42
N LEU A 261 -0.08 13.38 -10.71
CA LEU A 261 0.46 12.15 -10.11
C LEU A 261 1.97 11.98 -10.37
N HIS A 262 2.46 12.28 -11.58
CA HIS A 262 3.88 12.11 -11.87
C HIS A 262 4.77 13.12 -11.19
N ALA A 263 4.34 14.38 -11.10
CA ALA A 263 5.08 15.38 -10.35
C ALA A 263 5.20 14.95 -8.88
N ALA A 264 4.11 14.50 -8.28
CA ALA A 264 4.09 13.98 -6.91
C ALA A 264 4.97 12.71 -6.76
N ALA A 265 4.93 11.78 -7.70
CA ALA A 265 5.75 10.57 -7.67
C ALA A 265 7.26 10.89 -7.74
N VAL A 266 7.66 11.81 -8.62
CA VAL A 266 9.06 12.25 -8.77
C VAL A 266 9.54 12.95 -7.50
N GLU A 267 8.72 13.82 -6.92
CA GLU A 267 9.02 14.50 -5.66
C GLU A 267 9.22 13.52 -4.50
N GLN A 268 8.38 12.50 -4.39
CA GLN A 268 8.39 11.52 -3.30
C GLN A 268 9.45 10.43 -3.47
N TRP A 269 10.07 10.30 -4.64
CA TRP A 269 10.97 9.20 -4.96
C TRP A 269 12.15 9.02 -3.99
N PRO A 270 12.91 10.08 -3.61
CA PRO A 270 14.01 9.94 -2.67
C PRO A 270 13.55 9.44 -1.29
N ASP A 271 12.39 9.91 -0.83
CA ASP A 271 11.79 9.52 0.44
C ASP A 271 11.34 8.05 0.43
N ILE A 272 10.83 7.57 -0.70
CA ILE A 272 10.46 6.17 -0.89
C ILE A 272 11.69 5.27 -0.81
N GLN A 273 12.80 5.64 -1.47
CA GLN A 273 14.04 4.86 -1.36
C GLN A 273 14.57 4.84 0.08
N GLN A 274 14.52 5.97 0.79
CA GLN A 274 14.94 6.04 2.19
C GLN A 274 14.05 5.17 3.09
N TRP A 275 12.73 5.22 2.89
CA TRP A 275 11.76 4.38 3.58
C TRP A 275 11.99 2.89 3.33
N ALA A 276 12.21 2.49 2.08
CA ALA A 276 12.42 1.08 1.75
C ALA A 276 13.69 0.54 2.44
N ARG A 277 14.77 1.35 2.51
CA ARG A 277 15.99 1.01 3.26
C ARG A 277 15.73 0.89 4.76
N SER A 278 14.96 1.81 5.35
CA SER A 278 14.68 1.77 6.80
C SER A 278 13.85 0.55 7.20
N MET A 279 12.90 0.15 6.35
CA MET A 279 12.09 -1.06 6.55
C MET A 279 12.91 -2.35 6.54
N ILE A 280 14.02 -2.38 5.78
CA ILE A 280 14.95 -3.51 5.76
C ILE A 280 15.86 -3.46 6.98
N ALA A 281 16.36 -2.27 7.33
CA ALA A 281 17.32 -2.05 8.42
C ALA A 281 16.73 -2.21 9.83
N SER A 282 15.41 -2.11 10.01
CA SER A 282 14.71 -2.30 11.30
C SER A 282 14.75 -3.76 11.82
N THR A 283 15.73 -4.55 11.39
CA THR A 283 15.98 -5.94 11.77
C THR A 283 17.03 -6.08 12.90
N GLY A 284 17.60 -4.98 13.38
CA GLY A 284 18.70 -5.00 14.37
C GLY A 284 18.42 -4.39 15.76
N ALA A 285 17.29 -3.72 16.00
CA ALA A 285 17.11 -2.89 17.21
C ALA A 285 16.06 -3.38 18.22
N ASP A 286 15.21 -4.36 17.88
CA ASP A 286 14.09 -4.76 18.76
C ASP A 286 14.41 -6.00 19.64
N THR A 287 15.69 -6.30 19.89
CA THR A 287 16.08 -7.45 20.76
C THR A 287 16.66 -7.04 22.12
N GLU A 288 16.70 -5.75 22.45
CA GLU A 288 17.17 -5.26 23.76
C GLU A 288 16.25 -4.18 24.32
N GLU A 289 14.96 -4.48 24.56
CA GLU A 289 14.19 -3.71 25.56
C GLU A 289 12.90 -4.39 26.02
N VAL A 290 12.92 -5.69 26.34
CA VAL A 290 11.96 -6.25 27.32
C VAL A 290 12.62 -7.42 28.07
N LEU A 291 13.30 -7.10 29.17
CA LEU A 291 13.37 -7.92 30.37
C LEU A 291 13.12 -7.03 31.59
#